data_AF-A0A9Q0SBT7-F1
#
_entry.id   AF-A0A9Q0SBT7-F1
#
_cell.length_a   1.000
_cell.length_b   1.000
_cell.length_c   1.000
_cell.angle_alpha   90.00
_cell.angle_beta   90.00
_cell.angle_gamma   90.00
#
_symmetry.space_group_name_H-M   'P 1'
#
loop_
_entity.id
_entity.type
_entity.pdbx_description
1 polymer ?
#
loop_
_entity_poly.entity_id
_entity_poly.type
_entity_poly.pdbx_seq_one_letter_code
_entity_poly.pdbx_strand_id
1 'polypeptide(L)'
;MVPGSTTQIGIPSNYDSSCKEIFKGWNCISGNKSNARDIIKWRWQPNGCDLPPFDPVRFLQTFRDTNIGFVGDSLNRNMFVSLFCSLKRVSSDVKKWRPAGADRGFTFLHYNLTIAYHRTNLLARYGRWSANSNGGELESLGYKEGYRVDVDIPEGTWADAPSFHDVLIFNTGHWWWAPSKFDPVKSPMLFL
;
A
#
# COMPACT_ATOMS: atom_id res chain seq x y z
N MET A 1 8.21 16.55 -0.45
CA MET A 1 8.79 15.76 -1.56
C MET A 1 10.23 16.18 -1.74
N VAL A 2 11.15 15.24 -1.94
CA VAL A 2 12.54 15.56 -2.31
C VAL A 2 12.52 16.06 -3.76
N PRO A 3 12.98 17.29 -4.07
CA PRO A 3 13.00 17.79 -5.44
C PRO A 3 13.92 16.96 -6.34
N GLY A 4 13.61 16.88 -7.63
CA GLY A 4 14.35 16.05 -8.58
C GLY A 4 13.73 16.00 -9.98
N SER A 5 14.26 15.13 -10.82
CA SER A 5 13.77 14.88 -12.17
C SER A 5 13.74 13.38 -12.49
N THR A 6 13.00 13.00 -13.52
CA THR A 6 12.97 11.60 -13.99
C THR A 6 14.01 11.42 -15.08
N THR A 7 14.86 10.39 -14.96
CA THR A 7 15.90 10.07 -15.94
C THR A 7 15.74 8.64 -16.45
N GLN A 8 16.13 8.39 -17.70
CA GLN A 8 16.11 7.07 -18.29
C GLN A 8 17.42 6.33 -17.99
N ILE A 9 17.33 5.07 -17.58
CA ILE A 9 18.44 4.15 -17.34
C ILE A 9 18.51 3.08 -18.43
N GLY A 10 19.74 2.69 -18.81
CA GLY A 10 19.99 1.65 -19.81
C GLY A 10 19.90 0.21 -19.28
N ILE A 11 19.80 0.01 -17.96
CA ILE A 11 19.76 -1.31 -17.30
C ILE A 11 18.34 -1.60 -16.83
N PRO A 12 17.83 -2.84 -16.99
CA PRO A 12 16.47 -3.16 -16.59
C PRO A 12 16.27 -2.95 -15.08
N SER A 13 15.15 -2.32 -14.73
CA SER A 13 14.69 -2.25 -13.34
C SER A 13 14.58 -3.64 -12.69
N ASN A 14 14.53 -3.66 -11.36
CA ASN A 14 14.27 -4.88 -10.59
C ASN A 14 12.84 -5.46 -10.77
N TYR A 15 12.07 -4.96 -11.73
CA TYR A 15 10.73 -5.44 -12.04
C TYR A 15 10.77 -6.84 -12.67
N ASP A 16 10.15 -7.80 -12.00
CA ASP A 16 9.96 -9.17 -12.49
C ASP A 16 8.49 -9.41 -12.82
N SER A 17 8.15 -9.43 -14.12
CA SER A 17 6.81 -9.71 -14.60
C SER A 17 6.35 -11.16 -14.37
N SER A 18 7.23 -12.09 -13.99
CA SER A 18 6.86 -13.46 -13.69
C SER A 18 6.39 -13.66 -12.24
N CYS A 19 6.57 -12.65 -11.38
CA CYS A 19 6.17 -12.70 -9.98
C CYS A 19 4.65 -12.86 -9.82
N LYS A 20 4.23 -14.00 -9.26
CA LYS A 20 2.81 -14.39 -9.12
C LYS A 20 1.98 -13.52 -8.17
N GLU A 21 2.62 -12.69 -7.35
CA GLU A 21 1.93 -11.79 -6.43
C GLU A 21 1.46 -10.49 -7.11
N ILE A 22 1.96 -10.19 -8.32
CA ILE A 22 1.47 -9.10 -9.16
C ILE A 22 0.04 -9.44 -9.61
N PHE A 23 -0.89 -8.52 -9.38
CA PHE A 23 -2.26 -8.69 -9.87
C PHE A 23 -2.28 -8.74 -11.39
N LYS A 24 -2.95 -9.74 -11.99
CA LYS A 24 -2.92 -9.98 -13.45
C LYS A 24 -3.29 -8.74 -14.26
N GLY A 25 -4.32 -7.99 -13.84
CA GLY A 25 -4.75 -6.77 -14.53
C GLY A 25 -3.76 -5.59 -14.44
N TRP A 26 -2.74 -5.68 -13.58
CA TRP A 26 -1.69 -4.66 -13.41
C TRP A 26 -0.33 -5.11 -13.94
N ASN A 27 -0.20 -6.34 -14.43
CA ASN A 27 1.03 -6.82 -15.04
C ASN A 27 1.13 -6.36 -16.50
N CYS A 28 1.58 -5.12 -16.70
CA CYS A 28 1.62 -4.48 -18.02
C CYS A 28 2.47 -5.25 -19.05
N ILE A 29 3.58 -5.87 -18.64
CA ILE A 29 4.42 -6.67 -19.55
C ILE A 29 3.70 -7.94 -19.98
N SER A 30 3.15 -8.70 -19.02
CA SER A 30 2.37 -9.92 -19.36
C SER A 30 1.07 -9.61 -20.09
N GLY A 31 0.50 -8.42 -19.89
CA GLY A 31 -0.65 -7.89 -20.62
C GLY A 31 -0.31 -7.30 -21.99
N ASN A 32 0.92 -7.46 -22.48
CA ASN A 32 1.38 -6.96 -23.79
C ASN A 32 1.13 -5.46 -24.02
N LYS A 33 1.19 -4.64 -22.97
CA LYS A 33 1.07 -3.18 -23.12
C LYS A 33 2.31 -2.64 -23.86
N SER A 34 2.08 -1.92 -24.96
CA SER A 34 3.10 -1.52 -25.93
C SER A 34 4.30 -0.79 -25.31
N ASN A 35 4.06 0.14 -24.39
CA ASN A 35 5.10 0.93 -23.74
C ASN A 35 5.60 0.36 -22.40
N ALA A 36 5.21 -0.86 -22.01
CA ALA A 36 5.54 -1.40 -20.69
C ALA A 36 7.06 -1.55 -20.46
N ARG A 37 7.80 -1.96 -21.50
CA ARG A 37 9.26 -2.13 -21.43
C ARG A 37 10.01 -0.81 -21.37
N ASP A 38 9.40 0.29 -21.84
CA ASP A 38 10.02 1.61 -21.78
C ASP A 38 9.77 2.30 -20.44
N ILE A 39 8.60 2.08 -19.83
CA ILE A 39 8.27 2.61 -18.49
C ILE A 39 9.26 2.10 -17.43
N ILE A 40 9.65 0.82 -17.50
CA ILE A 40 10.58 0.21 -16.53
C ILE A 40 12.04 0.69 -16.65
N LYS A 41 12.33 1.59 -17.60
CA LYS A 41 13.65 2.21 -17.78
C LYS A 41 13.73 3.58 -17.12
N TRP A 42 12.70 4.06 -16.44
CA TRP A 42 12.72 5.36 -15.78
C TRP A 42 13.07 5.23 -14.30
N ARG A 43 13.87 6.17 -13.79
CA ARG A 43 14.15 6.33 -12.37
C ARG A 43 13.96 7.78 -11.93
N TRP A 44 13.65 7.96 -10.65
CA TRP A 44 13.70 9.27 -10.02
C TRP A 44 15.14 9.63 -9.63
N GLN A 45 15.59 10.84 -9.98
CA GLN A 45 16.87 11.42 -9.62
C GLN A 45 16.65 12.63 -8.69
N PRO A 46 16.98 12.52 -7.39
CA PRO A 46 16.97 13.66 -6.49
C PRO A 46 17.97 14.75 -6.92
N ASN A 47 17.65 16.00 -6.62
CA ASN A 47 18.60 17.10 -6.75
C ASN A 47 19.67 16.99 -5.65
N GLY A 48 20.95 17.13 -6.03
CA GLY A 48 22.06 17.22 -5.08
C GLY A 48 22.61 15.88 -4.57
N CYS A 49 22.10 14.73 -5.03
CA CYS A 49 22.74 13.44 -4.79
C CYS A 49 22.37 12.40 -5.85
N ASP A 50 23.20 11.36 -5.95
CA ASP A 50 22.88 10.17 -6.73
C ASP A 50 22.23 9.11 -5.85
N LEU A 51 20.94 8.84 -6.11
CA LEU A 51 20.25 7.75 -5.45
C LEU A 51 20.82 6.42 -5.96
N PRO A 52 21.41 5.58 -5.09
CA PRO A 52 21.95 4.30 -5.52
C PRO A 52 20.82 3.41 -6.05
N PRO A 53 21.09 2.55 -7.05
CA PRO A 53 20.15 1.54 -7.49
C PRO A 53 19.70 0.68 -6.31
N PHE A 54 18.43 0.26 -6.32
CA PHE A 54 17.93 -0.66 -5.31
C PHE A 54 18.67 -2.00 -5.42
N ASP A 55 19.35 -2.39 -4.36
CA ASP A 55 20.02 -3.68 -4.23
C ASP A 55 19.20 -4.58 -3.29
N PRO A 56 18.51 -5.61 -3.82
CA PRO A 56 17.67 -6.49 -3.01
C PRO A 56 18.48 -7.35 -2.04
N VAL A 57 19.74 -7.70 -2.35
CA VAL A 57 20.59 -8.49 -1.45
C VAL A 57 21.00 -7.63 -0.27
N ARG A 58 21.47 -6.41 -0.53
CA ARG A 58 21.81 -5.45 0.52
C ARG A 58 20.61 -5.12 1.40
N PHE A 59 19.41 -4.98 0.81
CA PHE A 59 18.18 -4.77 1.58
C PHE A 59 17.91 -5.94 2.54
N LEU A 60 17.94 -7.19 2.04
CA LEU A 60 17.73 -8.38 2.87
C LEU A 60 18.75 -8.50 4.01
N GLN A 61 20.01 -8.14 3.77
CA GLN A 61 21.06 -8.13 4.79
C GLN A 61 20.85 -7.02 5.83
N THR A 62 20.46 -5.82 5.38
CA THR A 62 20.29 -4.65 6.24
C THR A 62 19.08 -4.80 7.17
N PHE A 63 17.99 -5.37 6.67
CA PHE A 63 16.75 -5.60 7.42
C PHE A 63 16.62 -7.04 7.93
N ARG A 64 17.75 -7.69 8.21
CA ARG A 64 17.74 -9.01 8.85
C ARG A 64 17.07 -8.91 10.23
N ASP A 65 16.34 -9.95 10.61
CA ASP A 65 15.63 -10.03 11.90
C ASP A 65 14.64 -8.87 12.14
N THR A 66 14.06 -8.33 11.06
CA THR A 66 13.12 -7.20 11.11
C THR A 66 11.76 -7.61 10.54
N ASN A 67 10.68 -7.04 11.07
CA ASN A 67 9.31 -7.15 10.57
C ASN A 67 8.82 -5.79 10.05
N ILE A 68 8.44 -5.72 8.77
CA ILE A 68 8.00 -4.49 8.10
C ILE A 68 6.52 -4.61 7.72
N GLY A 69 5.69 -3.70 8.22
CA GLY A 69 4.25 -3.64 7.95
C GLY A 69 3.88 -2.49 7.03
N PHE A 70 3.24 -2.80 5.90
CA PHE A 70 2.60 -1.83 5.00
C PHE A 70 1.13 -1.68 5.42
N VAL A 71 0.72 -0.50 5.88
CA VAL A 71 -0.65 -0.24 6.34
C VAL A 71 -1.30 0.80 5.45
N GLY A 72 -2.37 0.45 4.73
CA GLY A 72 -3.01 1.42 3.86
C GLY A 72 -3.89 0.87 2.76
N ASP A 73 -4.12 1.72 1.75
CA ASP A 73 -5.00 1.43 0.63
C ASP A 73 -4.34 0.54 -0.46
N SER A 74 -5.04 0.38 -1.59
CA SER A 74 -4.57 -0.42 -2.72
C SER A 74 -3.23 0.02 -3.32
N LEU A 75 -2.81 1.27 -3.15
CA LEU A 75 -1.49 1.75 -3.60
C LEU A 75 -0.39 1.24 -2.68
N ASN A 76 -0.64 1.15 -1.38
CA ASN A 76 0.30 0.53 -0.43
C ASN A 76 0.48 -0.96 -0.72
N ARG A 77 -0.60 -1.65 -1.15
CA ARG A 77 -0.51 -3.03 -1.67
C ARG A 77 0.47 -3.12 -2.85
N ASN A 78 0.48 -2.14 -3.74
CA ASN A 78 1.39 -2.13 -4.89
C ASN A 78 2.85 -1.96 -4.44
N MET A 79 3.11 -1.08 -3.48
CA MET A 79 4.45 -0.91 -2.89
C MET A 79 4.93 -2.21 -2.23
N PHE A 80 4.08 -2.83 -1.39
CA PHE A 80 4.35 -4.11 -0.75
C PHE A 80 4.68 -5.22 -1.77
N VAL A 81 3.86 -5.39 -2.81
CA VAL A 81 4.09 -6.40 -3.85
C VAL A 81 5.36 -6.10 -4.64
N SER A 82 5.61 -4.83 -4.97
CA SER A 82 6.82 -4.41 -5.70
C SER A 82 8.10 -4.75 -4.92
N LEU A 83 8.13 -4.46 -3.62
CA LEU A 83 9.24 -4.84 -2.75
C LEU A 83 9.38 -6.37 -2.69
N PHE A 84 8.29 -7.08 -2.36
CA PHE A 84 8.29 -8.55 -2.29
C PHE A 84 8.89 -9.19 -3.54
N CYS A 85 8.40 -8.82 -4.72
CA CYS A 85 8.86 -9.38 -5.99
C CYS A 85 10.34 -9.05 -6.25
N SER A 86 10.79 -7.85 -5.90
CA SER A 86 12.21 -7.46 -6.05
C SER A 86 13.13 -8.33 -5.17
N LEU A 87 12.71 -8.63 -3.94
CA LEU A 87 13.47 -9.47 -3.00
C LEU A 87 13.41 -10.96 -3.38
N LYS A 88 12.25 -11.45 -3.83
CA LYS A 88 12.03 -12.86 -4.22
C LYS A 88 12.96 -13.33 -5.34
N ARG A 89 13.45 -12.41 -6.18
CA ARG A 89 14.43 -12.70 -7.25
C ARG A 89 15.76 -13.22 -6.73
N VAL A 90 16.19 -12.77 -5.54
CA VAL A 90 17.49 -13.12 -4.96
C VAL A 90 17.39 -14.04 -3.74
N SER A 91 16.18 -14.28 -3.23
CA SER A 91 15.92 -15.22 -2.14
C SER A 91 14.65 -16.01 -2.41
N SER A 92 14.81 -17.31 -2.65
CA SER A 92 13.70 -18.18 -3.03
C SER A 92 12.97 -18.80 -1.83
N ASP A 93 13.63 -18.93 -0.69
CA ASP A 93 13.09 -19.57 0.50
C ASP A 93 12.21 -18.61 1.31
N VAL A 94 10.89 -18.75 1.10
CA VAL A 94 9.89 -17.80 1.59
C VAL A 94 8.67 -18.54 2.14
N LYS A 95 8.30 -18.23 3.38
CA LYS A 95 7.05 -18.68 4.02
C LYS A 95 5.96 -17.63 3.85
N LYS A 96 4.80 -18.02 3.29
CA LYS A 96 3.60 -17.18 3.21
C LYS A 96 2.74 -17.36 4.46
N TRP A 97 2.44 -16.28 5.17
CA TRP A 97 1.53 -16.29 6.33
C TRP A 97 1.07 -14.86 6.68
N ARG A 98 0.24 -14.69 7.71
CA ARG A 98 -0.45 -13.44 8.03
C ARG A 98 -0.23 -13.03 9.50
N PRO A 99 0.83 -12.27 9.82
CA PRO A 99 1.08 -11.79 11.18
C PRO A 99 0.12 -10.66 11.57
N ALA A 100 -0.23 -10.59 12.86
CA ALA A 100 -0.90 -9.44 13.48
C ALA A 100 -2.13 -8.90 12.72
N GLY A 101 -2.99 -9.80 12.21
CA GLY A 101 -4.18 -9.40 11.46
C GLY A 101 -3.94 -8.97 10.01
N ALA A 102 -2.73 -9.13 9.47
CA ALA A 102 -2.41 -8.76 8.09
C ALA A 102 -3.23 -9.54 7.05
N ASP A 103 -3.64 -8.88 5.97
CA ASP A 103 -4.28 -9.51 4.82
C ASP A 103 -3.31 -10.41 4.04
N ARG A 104 -2.02 -10.07 4.06
CA ARG A 104 -0.97 -10.75 3.31
C ARG A 104 0.38 -10.57 4.00
N GLY A 105 1.22 -11.60 4.01
CA GLY A 105 2.58 -11.51 4.52
C GLY A 105 3.49 -12.63 4.04
N PHE A 106 4.79 -12.36 4.11
CA PHE A 106 5.85 -13.25 3.68
C PHE A 106 7.07 -13.09 4.59
N THR A 107 7.67 -14.21 5.00
CA THR A 107 8.95 -14.23 5.70
C THR A 107 10.02 -14.84 4.80
N PHE A 108 11.09 -14.10 4.56
CA PHE A 108 12.31 -14.57 3.90
C PHE A 108 13.16 -15.31 4.93
N LEU A 109 13.10 -16.65 4.93
CA LEU A 109 13.55 -17.48 6.06
C LEU A 109 15.04 -17.31 6.38
N HIS A 110 15.89 -17.27 5.35
CA HIS A 110 17.34 -17.09 5.53
C HIS A 110 17.71 -15.77 6.25
N TYR A 111 16.89 -14.74 6.10
CA TYR A 111 17.13 -13.40 6.66
C TYR A 111 16.23 -13.11 7.87
N ASN A 112 15.30 -14.01 8.19
CA ASN A 112 14.26 -13.78 9.19
C ASN A 112 13.59 -12.41 9.04
N LEU A 113 13.41 -11.96 7.80
CA LEU A 113 12.74 -10.70 7.45
C LEU A 113 11.29 -11.01 7.10
N THR A 114 10.35 -10.41 7.82
CA THR A 114 8.93 -10.48 7.44
C THR A 114 8.50 -9.17 6.81
N ILE A 115 7.77 -9.24 5.70
CA ILE A 115 7.01 -8.11 5.17
C ILE A 115 5.53 -8.47 5.17
N ALA A 116 4.67 -7.56 5.60
CA ALA A 116 3.22 -7.76 5.63
C ALA A 116 2.45 -6.55 5.12
N TYR A 117 1.22 -6.77 4.70
CA TYR A 117 0.29 -5.75 4.23
C TYR A 117 -1.04 -5.86 4.99
N HIS A 118 -1.44 -4.75 5.59
CA HIS A 118 -2.70 -4.53 6.28
C HIS A 118 -3.53 -3.55 5.48
N ARG A 119 -4.65 -4.03 4.94
CA ARG A 119 -5.55 -3.24 4.13
C ARG A 119 -6.40 -2.36 5.03
N THR A 120 -6.33 -1.07 4.79
CA THR A 120 -7.24 -0.09 5.37
C THR A 120 -7.28 1.13 4.47
N ASN A 121 -8.46 1.45 3.93
CA ASN A 121 -8.53 2.46 2.88
C ASN A 121 -8.35 3.89 3.43
N LEU A 122 -8.95 4.18 4.59
CA LEU A 122 -8.93 5.50 5.24
C LEU A 122 -8.10 5.55 6.53
N LEU A 123 -7.53 4.42 6.98
CA LEU A 123 -6.97 4.21 8.35
C LEU A 123 -8.04 4.28 9.45
N ALA A 124 -8.90 5.29 9.42
CA ALA A 124 -10.03 5.48 10.31
C ALA A 124 -11.23 4.62 9.94
N ARG A 125 -12.03 4.26 10.95
CA ARG A 125 -13.27 3.51 10.81
C ARG A 125 -14.22 4.29 9.93
N TYR A 126 -14.86 3.60 9.00
CA TYR A 126 -15.89 4.20 8.18
C TYR A 126 -16.97 3.20 7.80
N GLY A 127 -18.19 3.67 7.67
CA GLY A 127 -19.33 2.82 7.39
C GLY A 127 -20.49 3.60 6.79
N ARG A 128 -21.38 2.88 6.09
CA ARG A 128 -22.64 3.48 5.64
C ARG A 128 -23.43 3.97 6.84
N TRP A 129 -23.97 5.17 6.71
CA TRP A 129 -24.82 5.81 7.68
C TRP A 129 -26.09 6.30 6.98
N SER A 130 -27.20 6.21 7.69
CA SER A 130 -28.50 6.72 7.27
C SER A 130 -29.19 7.35 8.45
N ALA A 131 -29.91 8.45 8.21
CA ALA A 131 -30.69 9.14 9.21
C ALA A 131 -31.67 8.20 9.90
N ASN A 132 -31.89 8.43 11.19
CA ASN A 132 -32.85 7.68 12.00
C ASN A 132 -33.92 8.61 12.58
N SER A 133 -35.04 8.03 13.03
CA SER A 133 -36.17 8.78 13.58
C SER A 133 -35.88 9.50 14.90
N ASN A 134 -34.78 9.16 15.58
CA ASN A 134 -34.41 9.74 16.87
C ASN A 134 -33.62 11.06 16.69
N GLY A 135 -33.24 11.39 15.45
CA GLY A 135 -32.44 12.57 15.12
C GLY A 135 -30.99 12.45 15.60
N GLY A 136 -30.23 13.51 15.35
CA GLY A 136 -28.81 13.58 15.64
C GLY A 136 -28.18 14.81 15.01
N GLU A 137 -26.89 15.01 15.26
CA GLU A 137 -26.14 16.14 14.71
C GLU A 137 -26.14 16.11 13.16
N LEU A 138 -25.90 14.94 12.55
CA LEU A 138 -25.91 14.79 11.09
C LEU A 138 -27.29 15.06 10.48
N GLU A 139 -28.37 14.59 11.12
CA GLU A 139 -29.74 14.89 10.71
C GLU A 139 -30.05 16.39 10.84
N SER A 140 -29.56 17.05 11.89
CA SER A 140 -29.74 18.50 12.11
C SER A 140 -29.04 19.35 11.04
N LEU A 141 -27.94 18.84 10.49
CA LEU A 141 -27.22 19.42 9.35
C LEU A 141 -27.88 19.10 7.99
N GLY A 142 -28.98 18.33 7.98
CA GLY A 142 -29.75 17.99 6.79
C GLY A 142 -29.27 16.76 6.02
N TYR A 143 -28.33 15.98 6.56
CA TYR A 143 -27.88 14.74 5.94
C TYR A 143 -28.89 13.61 6.15
N LYS A 144 -29.20 12.88 5.07
CA LYS A 144 -30.11 11.73 5.08
C LYS A 144 -29.38 10.38 4.99
N GLU A 145 -28.26 10.37 4.30
CA GLU A 145 -27.40 9.20 4.11
C GLU A 145 -25.96 9.65 3.80
N GLY A 146 -25.01 8.76 3.99
CA GLY A 146 -23.61 9.01 3.70
C GLY A 146 -22.69 7.92 4.25
N TYR A 147 -21.42 8.26 4.36
CA TYR A 147 -20.40 7.44 4.98
C TYR A 147 -19.87 8.15 6.20
N ARG A 148 -20.25 7.69 7.39
CA ARG A 148 -19.69 8.19 8.64
C ARG A 148 -18.23 7.74 8.75
N VAL A 149 -17.35 8.66 9.11
CA VAL A 149 -15.92 8.42 9.33
C VAL A 149 -15.58 8.80 10.77
N ASP A 150 -15.24 7.82 11.59
CA ASP A 150 -14.82 8.02 12.98
C ASP A 150 -13.27 8.10 13.01
N VAL A 151 -12.73 9.32 12.94
CA VAL A 151 -11.29 9.58 12.75
C VAL A 151 -10.42 9.13 13.92
N ASP A 152 -11.01 9.00 15.10
CA ASP A 152 -10.40 8.58 16.36
C ASP A 152 -10.41 7.06 16.55
N ILE A 153 -11.10 6.32 15.68
CA ILE A 153 -11.22 4.86 15.78
C ILE A 153 -10.53 4.19 14.59
N PRO A 154 -9.55 3.30 14.81
CA PRO A 154 -8.92 2.58 13.71
C PRO A 154 -9.90 1.61 13.02
N GLU A 155 -9.82 1.53 11.70
CA GLU A 155 -10.58 0.56 10.90
C GLU A 155 -9.99 -0.86 11.00
N GLY A 156 -10.82 -1.86 11.28
CA GLY A 156 -10.37 -3.26 11.28
C GLY A 156 -9.26 -3.55 12.30
N THR A 157 -8.29 -4.39 11.92
CA THR A 157 -7.25 -4.94 12.82
C THR A 157 -5.87 -4.34 12.57
N TRP A 158 -5.71 -3.32 11.72
CA TRP A 158 -4.37 -2.77 11.47
C TRP A 158 -3.77 -2.11 12.72
N ALA A 159 -4.61 -1.74 13.71
CA ALA A 159 -4.16 -1.24 15.00
C ALA A 159 -3.32 -2.27 15.79
N ASP A 160 -3.41 -3.56 15.46
CA ASP A 160 -2.57 -4.61 16.05
C ASP A 160 -1.19 -4.69 15.40
N ALA A 161 -0.97 -4.05 14.24
CA ALA A 161 0.28 -4.10 13.49
C ALA A 161 1.53 -3.69 14.32
N PRO A 162 1.50 -2.62 15.14
CA PRO A 162 2.65 -2.23 15.96
C PRO A 162 3.10 -3.30 16.98
N SER A 163 2.25 -4.27 17.32
CA SER A 163 2.62 -5.35 18.25
C SER A 163 3.62 -6.36 17.66
N PHE A 164 3.82 -6.34 16.34
CA PHE A 164 4.66 -7.32 15.63
C PHE A 164 5.70 -6.66 14.69
N HIS A 165 5.38 -5.50 14.10
CA HIS A 165 6.23 -4.85 13.09
C HIS A 165 7.16 -3.82 13.72
N ASP A 166 8.46 -3.91 13.43
CA ASP A 166 9.49 -2.95 13.84
C ASP A 166 9.44 -1.67 12.99
N VAL A 167 9.01 -1.80 11.73
CA VAL A 167 8.87 -0.68 10.79
C VAL A 167 7.46 -0.68 10.21
N LEU A 168 6.78 0.47 10.28
CA LEU A 168 5.47 0.66 9.67
C LEU A 168 5.52 1.72 8.57
N ILE A 169 4.93 1.38 7.41
CA ILE A 169 4.84 2.23 6.23
C ILE A 169 3.35 2.49 5.94
N PHE A 170 2.91 3.71 6.26
CA PHE A 170 1.52 4.12 6.11
C PHE A 170 1.25 4.80 4.76
N ASN A 171 0.07 4.55 4.21
CA ASN A 171 -0.50 5.34 3.12
C ASN A 171 -2.02 5.41 3.29
N THR A 172 -2.57 6.61 3.11
CA THR A 172 -3.98 6.77 2.80
C THR A 172 -4.13 7.98 1.87
N GLY A 173 -4.85 7.81 0.77
CA GLY A 173 -4.95 8.89 -0.21
C GLY A 173 -6.04 8.64 -1.23
N HIS A 174 -5.98 7.53 -1.95
CA HIS A 174 -6.77 7.34 -3.17
C HIS A 174 -8.29 7.39 -2.94
N TRP A 175 -8.75 6.95 -1.75
CA TRP A 175 -10.17 6.88 -1.43
C TRP A 175 -10.76 8.22 -0.99
N TRP A 176 -9.97 9.14 -0.41
CA TRP A 176 -10.45 10.42 0.11
C TRP A 176 -11.08 11.32 -0.96
N TRP A 177 -10.65 11.18 -2.21
CA TRP A 177 -11.08 12.03 -3.31
C TRP A 177 -11.75 11.26 -4.44
N ALA A 178 -12.11 9.98 -4.23
CA ALA A 178 -12.72 9.14 -5.26
C ALA A 178 -14.25 9.25 -5.24
N PRO A 179 -14.90 9.95 -6.21
CA PRO A 179 -16.36 10.09 -6.21
C PRO A 179 -17.08 8.77 -6.47
N SER A 180 -16.38 7.80 -7.07
CA SER A 180 -16.86 6.42 -7.26
C SER A 180 -16.90 5.61 -5.96
N LYS A 181 -16.31 6.13 -4.87
CA LYS A 181 -16.36 5.55 -3.52
C LYS A 181 -17.29 6.35 -2.61
N PHE A 182 -17.12 7.66 -2.60
CA PHE A 182 -17.90 8.60 -1.80
C PHE A 182 -18.41 9.70 -2.70
N ASP A 183 -19.68 9.64 -3.10
CA ASP A 183 -20.28 10.66 -3.95
C ASP A 183 -20.55 11.90 -3.10
N PRO A 184 -19.98 13.07 -3.42
CA PRO A 184 -20.08 14.25 -2.56
C PRO A 184 -21.50 14.80 -2.42
N VAL A 185 -22.43 14.36 -3.28
CA VAL A 185 -23.83 14.79 -3.27
C VAL A 185 -24.74 13.66 -2.75
N LYS A 186 -24.55 12.43 -3.25
CA LYS A 186 -25.45 11.32 -2.95
C LYS A 186 -25.06 10.53 -1.71
N SER A 187 -23.76 10.41 -1.42
CA SER A 187 -23.26 9.61 -0.31
C SER A 187 -21.96 10.21 0.24
N PRO A 188 -22.01 11.45 0.76
CA PRO A 188 -20.83 12.18 1.19
C PRO A 188 -20.15 11.48 2.38
N MET A 189 -18.87 11.78 2.57
CA MET A 189 -18.20 11.48 3.84
C MET A 189 -18.69 12.46 4.91
N LEU A 190 -19.06 11.91 6.06
CA LEU A 190 -19.60 12.63 7.20
C LEU A 190 -18.61 12.48 8.35
N PHE A 191 -18.09 13.61 8.83
CA PHE A 191 -17.16 13.68 9.94
C PHE A 191 -17.89 14.30 11.13
N LEU A 192 -17.75 13.67 12.30
CA LEU A 192 -18.26 14.12 13.59
C LEU A 192 -17.09 14.21 14.57
#